data_AF-A0A226E955-F1
#
_entry.id   AF-A0A226E955-F1
#
_cell.length_a   1.000
_cell.length_b   1.000
_cell.length_c   1.000
_cell.angle_alpha   90.00
_cell.angle_beta   90.00
_cell.angle_gamma   90.00
#
_symmetry.space_group_name_H-M   'P 1'
#
loop_
_entity.id
_entity.type
_entity.pdbx_description
1 polymer ?
#
loop_
_entity_poly.entity_id
_entity_poly.type
_entity_poly.pdbx_seq_one_letter_code
_entity_poly.pdbx_strand_id
1 'polypeptide(L)'
;MSAINPENIFRSAHFIDNSHYDAILSIFKQNIHKDLQNVTRLLSRCATEDEKLDVLGKYFSWRDVPNEYFERIKKSSQFSNSFRTLGNESYKGKKISEALRFYNLAILFAHAKSPEKGLALANRSALLMGLKEYEDALTDCIKALDYAEVLGDSEIVDKLKIRKAKLETLSENGTNLHGKHFPGTELLREIVEKVGKNNDEIEGAAEFVRIFTQEGKGRGLRNVGQEKVKAGNCILIDAGYTIMLDKQTNWDTQHCSGCGKVILGGVSDEEDVFSTYCSSTCMENFTKTYGNLPTLYPYFHHIEPLHECLLICKIFAKSRDHDLGQSVTKSKYDARSYSTVANLMAHSIAFDPTRITAESPHFKAIFIGHLLKNLHFLNLSQPTISRLTLRHLFSLPHNMITLSDWASPEGPITHPLWDSRAREKYLTIKTKSYATGVFPVTALCNHSCDPNCVWVQNPRVGLGVLVTIREIGAGEELCISYKQPWSRMRGDERRKWLREGYGFECGCVACIEDWKMLKGGDENVDKIREFETLLKNGERLLNSGNVRQAWRCFMEIEGMIRGEDRRLEWVQRGEEFGRRAFVEMGMR
;
A
#
# COMPACT_ATOMS: atom_id res chain seq x y z
N MET A 1 -19.85 -4.32 30.11
CA MET A 1 -20.47 -4.06 28.80
C MET A 1 -19.40 -4.31 27.75
N SER A 2 -19.54 -5.39 26.98
CA SER A 2 -18.56 -5.85 26.00
C SER A 2 -18.39 -4.83 24.87
N ALA A 3 -17.14 -4.64 24.42
CA ALA A 3 -16.83 -3.79 23.28
C ALA A 3 -17.60 -4.28 22.04
N ILE A 4 -18.47 -3.43 21.49
CA ILE A 4 -19.17 -3.70 20.23
C ILE A 4 -18.12 -3.60 19.10
N ASN A 5 -17.66 -4.76 18.64
CA ASN A 5 -16.74 -4.87 17.50
C ASN A 5 -17.50 -4.48 16.21
N PRO A 6 -16.95 -3.64 15.31
CA PRO A 6 -17.52 -3.42 13.98
C PRO A 6 -17.85 -4.73 13.24
N GLU A 7 -17.04 -5.78 13.45
CA GLU A 7 -17.35 -7.12 12.93
C GLU A 7 -18.69 -7.66 13.43
N ASN A 8 -19.16 -7.29 14.62
CA ASN A 8 -20.47 -7.72 15.12
C ASN A 8 -21.60 -7.05 14.36
N ILE A 9 -21.48 -5.78 13.93
CA ILE A 9 -22.48 -5.11 13.08
C ILE A 9 -22.53 -5.78 11.72
N PHE A 10 -21.37 -6.05 11.13
CA PHE A 10 -21.29 -6.72 9.83
C PHE A 10 -21.75 -8.19 9.90
N ARG A 11 -21.41 -8.94 10.98
CA ARG A 11 -21.90 -10.30 11.24
C ARG A 11 -23.41 -10.33 11.50
N SER A 12 -23.94 -9.40 12.30
CA SER A 12 -25.38 -9.32 12.60
C SER A 12 -26.24 -8.93 11.40
N ALA A 13 -25.63 -8.31 10.40
CA ALA A 13 -26.28 -7.87 9.17
C ALA A 13 -26.18 -8.89 8.01
N HIS A 14 -25.82 -10.14 8.30
CA HIS A 14 -25.61 -11.21 7.31
C HIS A 14 -24.55 -10.90 6.23
N PHE A 15 -23.61 -9.97 6.46
CA PHE A 15 -22.50 -9.72 5.54
C PHE A 15 -21.32 -10.67 5.72
N ILE A 16 -21.12 -11.16 6.94
CA ILE A 16 -19.97 -11.97 7.34
C ILE A 16 -20.46 -13.34 7.84
N ASP A 17 -20.95 -14.16 6.93
CA ASP A 17 -21.02 -15.59 7.20
C ASP A 17 -19.96 -16.29 6.34
N ASN A 18 -19.10 -17.08 6.98
CA ASN A 18 -18.14 -17.96 6.31
C ASN A 18 -18.85 -18.97 5.40
N SER A 19 -20.16 -19.20 5.59
CA SER A 19 -21.00 -19.96 4.67
C SER A 19 -20.99 -19.42 3.23
N HIS A 20 -20.71 -18.12 3.01
CA HIS A 20 -20.57 -17.55 1.66
C HIS A 20 -19.30 -18.01 0.95
N TYR A 21 -18.17 -17.96 1.66
CA TYR A 21 -16.89 -18.51 1.19
C TYR A 21 -17.02 -20.01 0.97
N ASP A 22 -17.60 -20.72 1.94
CA ASP A 22 -17.81 -22.16 1.84
C ASP A 22 -18.81 -22.51 0.74
N ALA A 23 -19.82 -21.70 0.44
CA ALA A 23 -20.76 -21.94 -0.66
C ALA A 23 -20.09 -21.75 -2.01
N ILE A 24 -19.41 -20.61 -2.22
CA ILE A 24 -18.64 -20.32 -3.42
C ILE A 24 -17.56 -21.40 -3.63
N LEU A 25 -16.79 -21.74 -2.59
CA LEU A 25 -15.83 -22.83 -2.61
C LEU A 25 -16.46 -24.21 -2.76
N SER A 26 -17.65 -24.46 -2.22
CA SER A 26 -18.33 -25.74 -2.29
C SER A 26 -18.85 -25.97 -3.70
N ILE A 27 -19.41 -24.95 -4.36
CA ILE A 27 -19.71 -24.96 -5.79
C ILE A 27 -18.45 -25.32 -6.59
N PHE A 28 -17.33 -24.65 -6.31
CA PHE A 28 -16.06 -24.88 -6.99
C PHE A 28 -15.50 -26.29 -6.76
N LYS A 29 -15.54 -26.76 -5.51
CA LYS A 29 -15.13 -28.11 -5.12
C LYS A 29 -16.04 -29.15 -5.78
N GLN A 30 -17.37 -28.98 -5.75
CA GLN A 30 -18.31 -29.98 -6.23
C GLN A 30 -18.16 -30.27 -7.73
N ASN A 31 -17.89 -29.27 -8.57
CA ASN A 31 -17.76 -29.48 -10.01
C ASN A 31 -16.46 -30.20 -10.40
N ILE A 32 -15.34 -29.87 -9.76
CA ILE A 32 -14.04 -30.54 -10.00
C ILE A 32 -13.97 -31.89 -9.29
N HIS A 33 -14.49 -32.02 -8.06
CA HIS A 33 -14.43 -33.25 -7.28
C HIS A 33 -15.25 -34.39 -7.89
N LYS A 34 -16.37 -34.10 -8.57
CA LYS A 34 -17.19 -35.12 -9.24
C LYS A 34 -16.41 -35.91 -10.30
N ASP A 35 -15.37 -35.32 -10.89
CA ASP A 35 -14.55 -35.96 -11.93
C ASP A 35 -13.02 -35.83 -11.66
N LEU A 36 -12.63 -35.71 -10.38
CA LEU A 36 -11.25 -35.37 -10.00
C LEU A 36 -10.20 -36.31 -10.58
N GLN A 37 -10.51 -37.62 -10.65
CA GLN A 37 -9.60 -38.62 -11.22
C GLN A 37 -9.33 -38.39 -12.71
N ASN A 38 -10.36 -38.03 -13.47
CA ASN A 38 -10.22 -37.73 -14.89
C ASN A 38 -9.55 -36.38 -15.11
N VAL A 39 -9.94 -35.35 -14.36
CA VAL A 39 -9.29 -34.02 -14.39
C VAL A 39 -7.79 -34.16 -14.11
N THR A 40 -7.41 -34.88 -13.06
CA THR A 40 -6.01 -35.14 -12.71
C THR A 40 -5.27 -35.85 -13.85
N ARG A 41 -5.91 -36.85 -14.47
CA ARG A 41 -5.34 -37.60 -15.61
C ARG A 41 -5.18 -36.75 -16.87
N LEU A 42 -6.10 -35.82 -17.12
CA LEU A 42 -6.01 -34.89 -18.24
C LEU A 42 -4.89 -33.87 -18.00
N LEU A 43 -4.81 -33.32 -16.78
CA LEU A 43 -3.78 -32.35 -16.42
C LEU A 43 -2.37 -32.92 -16.41
N SER A 44 -2.19 -34.20 -16.05
CA SER A 44 -0.87 -34.86 -16.11
C SER A 44 -0.35 -35.07 -17.53
N ARG A 45 -1.23 -34.94 -18.55
CA ARG A 45 -0.86 -35.02 -19.97
C ARG A 45 -0.60 -33.66 -20.60
N CYS A 46 -0.89 -32.57 -19.90
CA CYS A 46 -0.66 -31.22 -20.41
C CYS A 46 0.84 -30.88 -20.40
N ALA A 47 1.38 -30.50 -21.55
CA ALA A 47 2.74 -30.03 -21.72
C ALA A 47 2.88 -28.53 -21.38
N THR A 48 1.79 -27.76 -21.48
CA THR A 48 1.81 -26.31 -21.28
C THR A 48 0.81 -25.84 -20.23
N GLU A 49 1.04 -24.63 -19.70
CA GLU A 49 0.11 -23.97 -18.77
C GLU A 49 -1.23 -23.64 -19.44
N ASP A 50 -1.21 -23.37 -20.75
CA ASP A 50 -2.42 -23.07 -21.52
C ASP A 50 -3.31 -24.30 -21.63
N GLU A 51 -2.74 -25.47 -21.93
CA GLU A 51 -3.48 -26.73 -21.96
C GLU A 51 -4.11 -27.06 -20.60
N LYS A 52 -3.42 -26.74 -19.50
CA LYS A 52 -3.97 -26.92 -18.13
C LYS A 52 -5.17 -26.01 -17.89
N LEU A 53 -5.07 -24.74 -18.30
CA LEU A 53 -6.20 -23.80 -18.21
C LEU A 53 -7.38 -24.25 -19.07
N ASP A 54 -7.13 -24.75 -20.28
CA ASP A 54 -8.18 -25.26 -21.17
C ASP A 54 -8.89 -26.49 -20.59
N VAL A 55 -8.14 -27.39 -19.94
CA VAL A 55 -8.71 -28.54 -19.22
C VAL A 55 -9.58 -28.05 -18.08
N LEU A 56 -9.03 -27.22 -17.16
CA LEU A 56 -9.77 -26.73 -16.00
C LEU A 56 -11.00 -25.90 -16.37
N GLY A 57 -10.91 -25.09 -17.43
CA GLY A 57 -12.00 -24.25 -17.92
C GLY A 57 -13.24 -25.04 -18.34
N LYS A 58 -13.08 -26.29 -18.81
CA LYS A 58 -14.23 -27.16 -19.16
C LYS A 58 -15.05 -27.60 -17.95
N TYR A 59 -14.46 -27.54 -16.75
CA TYR A 59 -15.09 -27.98 -15.50
C TYR A 59 -15.62 -26.83 -14.65
N PHE A 60 -15.60 -25.59 -15.17
CA PHE A 60 -16.05 -24.42 -14.45
C PHE A 60 -17.04 -23.59 -15.27
N SER A 61 -18.17 -23.19 -14.68
CA SER A 61 -19.15 -22.31 -15.29
C SER A 61 -19.59 -21.21 -14.33
N TRP A 62 -19.83 -20.01 -14.84
CA TRP A 62 -20.24 -18.87 -14.00
C TRP A 62 -21.65 -19.00 -13.43
N ARG A 63 -22.55 -19.72 -14.12
CA ARG A 63 -23.92 -19.95 -13.65
C ARG A 63 -23.98 -20.65 -12.30
N ASP A 64 -22.90 -21.35 -11.94
CA ASP A 64 -22.82 -22.04 -10.68
C ASP A 64 -22.58 -21.07 -9.50
N VAL A 65 -22.18 -19.81 -9.73
CA VAL A 65 -22.01 -18.77 -8.69
C VAL A 65 -23.25 -17.87 -8.62
N PRO A 66 -24.10 -17.95 -7.57
CA PRO A 66 -25.34 -17.18 -7.47
C PRO A 66 -25.13 -15.67 -7.32
N ASN A 67 -25.87 -14.86 -8.08
CA ASN A 67 -25.77 -13.40 -8.06
C ASN A 67 -26.26 -12.75 -6.75
N GLU A 68 -27.18 -13.41 -6.04
CA GLU A 68 -27.82 -12.93 -4.81
C GLU A 68 -26.86 -12.73 -3.63
N TYR A 69 -25.68 -13.35 -3.67
CA TYR A 69 -24.62 -13.14 -2.67
C TYR A 69 -24.03 -11.73 -2.74
N PHE A 70 -24.05 -11.09 -3.91
CA PHE A 70 -23.33 -9.83 -4.16
C PHE A 70 -24.21 -8.59 -4.02
N GLU A 71 -25.53 -8.70 -4.19
CA GLU A 71 -26.46 -7.57 -4.15
C GLU A 71 -26.65 -6.94 -2.75
N ARG A 72 -26.14 -7.59 -1.70
CA ARG A 72 -26.39 -7.20 -0.31
C ARG A 72 -25.59 -5.98 0.14
N ILE A 73 -24.42 -5.71 -0.44
CA ILE A 73 -23.45 -4.73 0.10
C ILE A 73 -23.60 -3.37 -0.59
N LYS A 74 -24.51 -2.53 -0.06
CA LYS A 74 -24.84 -1.20 -0.61
C LYS A 74 -24.96 -0.14 0.50
N LYS A 75 -25.14 1.12 0.09
CA LYS A 75 -25.51 2.22 1.00
C LYS A 75 -26.76 1.84 1.81
N SER A 76 -26.80 2.29 3.06
CA SER A 76 -27.87 2.00 4.01
C SER A 76 -27.95 3.07 5.10
N SER A 77 -29.08 3.76 5.19
CA SER A 77 -29.36 4.70 6.29
C SER A 77 -29.29 4.02 7.65
N GLN A 78 -29.70 2.75 7.77
CA GLN A 78 -29.61 2.00 9.02
C GLN A 78 -28.15 1.82 9.45
N PHE A 79 -27.26 1.36 8.55
CA PHE A 79 -25.84 1.18 8.89
C PHE A 79 -25.14 2.51 9.14
N SER A 80 -25.44 3.52 8.33
CA SER A 80 -24.90 4.87 8.55
C SER A 80 -25.23 5.39 9.96
N ASN A 81 -26.49 5.25 10.40
CA ASN A 81 -26.91 5.64 11.75
C ASN A 81 -26.25 4.81 12.86
N SER A 82 -26.12 3.49 12.68
CA SER A 82 -25.43 2.62 13.63
C SER A 82 -23.96 3.01 13.81
N PHE A 83 -23.23 3.22 12.71
CA PHE A 83 -21.84 3.67 12.78
C PHE A 83 -21.72 5.07 13.38
N ARG A 84 -22.60 6.01 13.03
CA ARG A 84 -22.60 7.35 13.62
C ARG A 84 -22.81 7.30 15.14
N THR A 85 -23.67 6.40 15.61
CA THR A 85 -23.94 6.18 17.04
C THR A 85 -22.70 5.65 17.76
N LEU A 86 -22.04 4.64 17.21
CA LEU A 86 -20.75 4.15 17.71
C LEU A 86 -19.65 5.23 17.70
N GLY A 87 -19.64 6.07 16.66
CA GLY A 87 -18.75 7.22 16.58
C GLY A 87 -18.98 8.21 17.73
N ASN A 88 -20.25 8.49 18.06
CA ASN A 88 -20.62 9.37 19.18
C ASN A 88 -20.23 8.80 20.54
N GLU A 89 -20.46 7.50 20.76
CA GLU A 89 -20.05 6.80 21.97
C GLU A 89 -18.53 6.84 22.14
N SER A 90 -17.80 6.55 21.06
CA SER A 90 -16.34 6.61 21.02
C SER A 90 -15.82 8.02 21.28
N TYR A 91 -16.43 9.04 20.68
CA TYR A 91 -16.07 10.44 20.86
C TYR A 91 -16.28 10.90 22.31
N LYS A 92 -17.43 10.56 22.92
CA LYS A 92 -17.71 10.82 24.35
C LYS A 92 -16.73 10.09 25.25
N GLY A 93 -16.37 8.85 24.89
CA GLY A 93 -15.35 8.04 25.57
C GLY A 93 -13.90 8.50 25.33
N LYS A 94 -13.68 9.62 24.60
CA LYS A 94 -12.36 10.14 24.21
C LYS A 94 -11.51 9.17 23.39
N LYS A 95 -12.13 8.19 22.74
CA LYS A 95 -11.49 7.24 21.83
C LYS A 95 -11.47 7.81 20.41
N ILE A 96 -10.60 8.80 20.19
CA ILE A 96 -10.60 9.60 18.96
C ILE A 96 -10.40 8.74 17.71
N SER A 97 -9.50 7.75 17.77
CA SER A 97 -9.23 6.88 16.62
C SER A 97 -10.42 6.00 16.23
N GLU A 98 -11.15 5.48 17.22
CA GLU A 98 -12.38 4.71 16.98
C GLU A 98 -13.49 5.62 16.45
N ALA A 99 -13.65 6.81 17.04
CA ALA A 99 -14.68 7.77 16.65
C ALA A 99 -14.55 8.20 15.18
N LEU A 100 -13.33 8.56 14.73
CA LEU A 100 -13.11 8.96 13.35
C LEU A 100 -13.37 7.82 12.37
N ARG A 101 -12.91 6.61 12.68
CA ARG A 101 -13.20 5.41 11.87
C ARG A 101 -14.70 5.22 11.70
N PHE A 102 -15.46 5.31 12.79
CA PHE A 102 -16.91 5.14 12.75
C PHE A 102 -17.62 6.28 12.01
N TYR A 103 -17.18 7.53 12.15
CA TYR A 103 -17.73 8.61 11.34
C TYR A 103 -17.43 8.44 9.85
N ASN A 104 -16.23 7.97 9.48
CA ASN A 104 -15.91 7.65 8.09
C ASN A 104 -16.82 6.52 7.55
N LEU A 105 -17.04 5.46 8.33
CA LEU A 105 -17.98 4.39 7.96
C LEU A 105 -19.41 4.92 7.83
N ALA A 106 -19.85 5.79 8.73
CA ALA A 106 -21.18 6.39 8.65
C ALA A 106 -21.38 7.17 7.35
N ILE A 107 -20.39 7.98 6.95
CA ILE A 107 -20.41 8.74 5.69
C ILE A 107 -20.35 7.80 4.48
N LEU A 108 -19.52 6.76 4.55
CA LEU A 108 -19.36 5.76 3.50
C LEU A 108 -20.66 4.99 3.22
N PHE A 109 -21.44 4.65 4.26
CA PHE A 109 -22.72 3.94 4.10
C PHE A 109 -23.92 4.87 3.88
N ALA A 110 -23.79 6.18 4.07
CA ALA A 110 -24.91 7.10 3.89
C ALA A 110 -25.27 7.29 2.40
N HIS A 111 -26.56 7.32 2.09
CA HIS A 111 -27.04 7.70 0.76
C HIS A 111 -26.63 9.15 0.43
N ALA A 112 -26.49 9.43 -0.86
CA ALA A 112 -26.26 10.80 -1.33
C ALA A 112 -27.42 11.71 -0.89
N LYS A 113 -27.09 12.93 -0.45
CA LYS A 113 -28.08 13.94 -0.03
C LYS A 113 -29.04 13.48 1.08
N SER A 114 -28.61 12.59 1.98
CA SER A 114 -29.42 12.10 3.09
C SER A 114 -29.15 12.84 4.41
N PRO A 115 -30.13 12.89 5.34
CA PRO A 115 -29.93 13.42 6.68
C PRO A 115 -28.78 12.74 7.42
N GLU A 116 -28.62 11.43 7.25
CA GLU A 116 -27.55 10.67 7.88
C GLU A 116 -26.17 11.13 7.42
N LYS A 117 -26.02 11.45 6.12
CA LYS A 117 -24.76 11.96 5.58
C LYS A 117 -24.41 13.32 6.16
N GLY A 118 -25.39 14.23 6.21
CA GLY A 118 -25.23 15.56 6.83
C GLY A 118 -24.84 15.47 8.30
N LEU A 119 -25.53 14.64 9.08
CA LEU A 119 -25.23 14.41 10.50
C LEU A 119 -23.86 13.78 10.72
N ALA A 120 -23.45 12.79 9.90
CA ALA A 120 -22.15 12.16 10.04
C ALA A 120 -20.99 13.15 9.73
N LEU A 121 -21.13 13.98 8.69
CA LEU A 121 -20.19 15.06 8.37
C LEU A 121 -20.15 16.14 9.47
N ALA A 122 -21.31 16.52 10.02
CA ALA A 122 -21.38 17.45 11.15
C ALA A 122 -20.64 16.90 12.38
N ASN A 123 -20.69 15.60 12.64
CA ASN A 123 -19.99 15.00 13.77
C ASN A 123 -18.49 14.87 13.49
N ARG A 124 -18.10 14.49 12.26
CA ARG A 124 -16.69 14.40 11.86
C ARG A 124 -15.99 15.76 11.86
N SER A 125 -16.63 16.82 11.37
CA SER A 125 -16.08 18.19 11.42
C SER A 125 -15.79 18.67 12.84
N ALA A 126 -16.63 18.32 13.82
CA ALA A 126 -16.38 18.64 15.22
C ALA A 126 -15.13 17.94 15.75
N LEU A 127 -14.97 16.65 15.44
CA LEU A 127 -13.81 15.86 15.82
C LEU A 127 -12.53 16.40 15.15
N LEU A 128 -12.56 16.66 13.84
CA LEU A 128 -11.41 17.18 13.08
C LEU A 128 -10.98 18.57 13.57
N MET A 129 -11.92 19.44 13.92
CA MET A 129 -11.62 20.73 14.55
C MET A 129 -10.89 20.55 15.89
N GLY A 130 -11.28 19.54 16.69
CA GLY A 130 -10.58 19.17 17.92
C GLY A 130 -9.17 18.62 17.68
N LEU A 131 -8.95 17.96 16.55
CA LEU A 131 -7.63 17.50 16.10
C LEU A 131 -6.76 18.60 15.47
N LYS A 132 -7.30 19.81 15.30
CA LYS A 132 -6.66 20.93 14.60
C LYS A 132 -6.45 20.71 13.09
N GLU A 133 -7.23 19.80 12.50
CA GLU A 133 -7.30 19.65 11.04
C GLU A 133 -8.36 20.62 10.48
N TYR A 134 -8.01 21.89 10.44
CA TYR A 134 -8.97 22.96 10.18
C TYR A 134 -9.49 22.94 8.74
N GLU A 135 -8.63 22.64 7.75
CA GLU A 135 -9.05 22.51 6.34
C GLU A 135 -10.06 21.37 6.14
N ASP A 136 -9.77 20.17 6.66
CA ASP A 136 -10.66 19.02 6.53
C ASP A 136 -11.96 19.24 7.33
N ALA A 137 -11.85 19.83 8.53
CA ALA A 137 -13.02 20.18 9.33
C ALA A 137 -13.92 21.20 8.63
N LEU A 138 -13.33 22.21 7.97
CA LEU A 138 -14.07 23.23 7.23
C LEU A 138 -14.78 22.60 6.02
N THR A 139 -14.08 21.73 5.29
CA THR A 139 -14.64 20.99 4.16
C THR A 139 -15.88 20.18 4.56
N ASP A 140 -15.80 19.43 5.67
CA ASP A 140 -16.93 18.68 6.20
C ASP A 140 -18.05 19.58 6.72
N CYS A 141 -17.71 20.68 7.38
CA CYS A 141 -18.68 21.62 7.94
C CYS A 141 -19.51 22.30 6.83
N ILE A 142 -18.87 22.69 5.73
CA ILE A 142 -19.55 23.27 4.56
C ILE A 142 -20.52 22.25 3.96
N LYS A 143 -20.06 21.03 3.69
CA LYS A 143 -20.93 19.97 3.13
C LYS A 143 -22.08 19.61 4.06
N ALA A 144 -21.83 19.54 5.36
CA ALA A 144 -22.88 19.30 6.35
C ALA A 144 -23.93 20.41 6.37
N LEU A 145 -23.49 21.67 6.20
CA LEU A 145 -24.39 22.82 6.13
C LEU A 145 -25.27 22.76 4.89
N ASP A 146 -24.68 22.47 3.72
CA ASP A 146 -25.43 22.31 2.47
C ASP A 146 -26.55 21.26 2.62
N TYR A 147 -26.27 20.13 3.27
CA TYR A 147 -27.30 19.11 3.55
C TYR A 147 -28.35 19.57 4.56
N ALA A 148 -27.95 20.24 5.64
CA ALA A 148 -28.88 20.71 6.66
C ALA A 148 -29.83 21.79 6.13
N GLU A 149 -29.35 22.69 5.27
CA GLU A 149 -30.16 23.72 4.62
C GLU A 149 -31.18 23.12 3.66
N VAL A 150 -30.79 22.10 2.88
CA VAL A 150 -31.72 21.37 1.98
C VAL A 150 -32.82 20.65 2.76
N LEU A 151 -32.52 20.16 3.96
CA LEU A 151 -33.45 19.40 4.80
C LEU A 151 -34.28 20.27 5.75
N GLY A 152 -33.98 21.57 5.86
CA GLY A 152 -34.71 22.51 6.70
C GLY A 152 -34.46 22.37 8.22
N ASP A 153 -33.32 21.84 8.64
CA ASP A 153 -32.98 21.68 10.07
C ASP A 153 -32.33 22.96 10.63
N SER A 154 -33.15 23.88 11.12
CA SER A 154 -32.70 25.21 11.59
C SER A 154 -31.70 25.14 12.74
N GLU A 155 -31.87 24.19 13.68
CA GLU A 155 -30.98 24.07 14.84
C GLU A 155 -29.57 23.60 14.43
N ILE A 156 -29.49 22.65 13.49
CA ILE A 156 -28.21 22.19 12.95
C ILE A 156 -27.55 23.27 12.10
N VAL A 157 -28.33 23.98 11.28
CA VAL A 157 -27.83 25.08 10.43
C VAL A 157 -27.13 26.14 11.27
N ASP A 158 -27.75 26.61 12.36
CA ASP A 158 -27.16 27.64 13.23
C ASP A 158 -25.85 27.17 13.88
N LYS A 159 -25.82 25.92 14.38
CA LYS A 159 -24.62 25.31 14.96
C LYS A 159 -23.48 25.21 13.95
N LEU A 160 -23.78 24.82 12.70
CA LEU A 160 -22.79 24.68 11.64
C LEU A 160 -22.27 26.03 11.13
N LYS A 161 -23.13 27.06 11.04
CA LYS A 161 -22.70 28.43 10.68
C LYS A 161 -21.68 29.00 11.67
N ILE A 162 -21.94 28.82 12.97
CA ILE A 162 -21.00 29.25 14.03
C ILE A 162 -19.67 28.50 13.90
N ARG A 163 -19.72 27.18 13.67
CA ARG A 163 -18.50 26.37 13.51
C ARG A 163 -17.72 26.76 12.26
N LYS A 164 -18.39 27.02 11.13
CA LYS A 164 -17.79 27.45 9.87
C LYS A 164 -16.99 28.74 10.07
N ALA A 165 -17.61 29.78 10.65
CA ALA A 165 -16.93 31.06 10.90
C ALA A 165 -15.66 30.90 11.76
N LYS A 166 -15.73 30.04 12.78
CA LYS A 166 -14.57 29.70 13.62
C LYS A 166 -13.48 28.98 12.82
N LEU A 167 -13.87 28.03 11.97
CA LEU A 167 -12.93 27.25 11.16
C LEU A 167 -12.25 28.09 10.09
N GLU A 168 -12.96 29.02 9.44
CA GLU A 168 -12.38 29.96 8.46
C GLU A 168 -11.25 30.79 9.10
N THR A 169 -11.51 31.34 10.29
CA THR A 169 -10.50 32.09 11.07
C THR A 169 -9.29 31.21 11.45
N LEU A 170 -9.53 29.95 11.81
CA LEU A 170 -8.48 29.01 12.22
C LEU A 170 -7.69 28.46 11.03
N SER A 171 -8.31 28.31 9.86
CA SER A 171 -7.62 27.82 8.65
C SER A 171 -6.68 28.86 8.05
N GLU A 172 -6.99 30.15 8.17
CA GLU A 172 -6.13 31.23 7.69
C GLU A 172 -4.86 31.40 8.55
N ASN A 173 -4.98 31.16 9.86
CA ASN A 173 -3.92 31.41 10.84
C ASN A 173 -3.22 30.13 11.35
N GLY A 174 -3.78 28.96 11.04
CA GLY A 174 -3.35 27.68 11.58
C GLY A 174 -2.53 26.87 10.57
N THR A 175 -1.50 26.19 11.06
CA THR A 175 -0.80 25.16 10.28
C THR A 175 -1.60 23.86 10.34
N ASN A 176 -2.09 23.37 9.19
CA ASN A 176 -2.64 22.01 9.12
C ASN A 176 -1.52 21.00 9.37
N LEU A 177 -1.74 20.05 10.28
CA LEU A 177 -0.74 19.05 10.61
C LEU A 177 -0.70 17.93 9.55
N HIS A 178 -1.79 17.77 8.77
CA HIS A 178 -1.94 16.69 7.77
C HIS A 178 -2.32 17.18 6.35
N GLY A 179 -2.57 18.48 6.16
CA GLY A 179 -3.00 19.08 4.89
C GLY A 179 -1.88 19.34 3.86
N LYS A 180 -2.23 20.02 2.76
CA LYS A 180 -1.37 20.29 1.57
C LYS A 180 -0.05 21.02 1.85
N HIS A 181 0.18 21.49 3.08
CA HIS A 181 1.34 22.27 3.51
C HIS A 181 2.20 21.55 4.56
N PHE A 182 2.18 20.22 4.54
CA PHE A 182 3.12 19.43 5.33
C PHE A 182 4.57 19.78 4.92
N PRO A 183 5.49 20.11 5.82
CA PRO A 183 6.85 20.51 5.45
C PRO A 183 7.56 19.49 4.53
N GLY A 184 7.28 18.19 4.69
CA GLY A 184 7.82 17.14 3.83
C GLY A 184 7.28 17.13 2.39
N THR A 185 6.13 17.74 2.09
CA THR A 185 5.56 17.74 0.72
C THR A 185 6.31 18.66 -0.24
N GLU A 186 6.86 19.78 0.25
CA GLU A 186 7.62 20.70 -0.60
C GLU A 186 9.00 20.11 -0.94
N LEU A 187 9.69 19.55 0.05
CA LEU A 187 10.94 18.81 -0.17
C LEU A 187 10.76 17.65 -1.16
N LEU A 188 9.68 16.88 -1.03
CA LEU A 188 9.38 15.80 -1.97
C LEU A 188 9.10 16.35 -3.38
N ARG A 189 8.50 17.54 -3.51
CA ARG A 189 8.36 18.21 -4.81
C ARG A 189 9.72 18.58 -5.39
N GLU A 190 10.62 19.15 -4.61
CA GLU A 190 11.98 19.48 -5.03
C GLU A 190 12.77 18.24 -5.47
N ILE A 191 12.68 17.14 -4.70
CA ILE A 191 13.30 15.85 -5.04
C ILE A 191 12.72 15.32 -6.36
N VAL A 192 11.39 15.38 -6.53
CA VAL A 192 10.71 15.00 -7.77
C VAL A 192 11.18 15.83 -8.96
N GLU A 193 11.35 17.13 -8.79
CA GLU A 193 11.83 18.01 -9.85
C GLU A 193 13.28 17.73 -10.23
N LYS A 194 14.15 17.42 -9.26
CA LYS A 194 15.58 17.14 -9.49
C LYS A 194 15.84 15.77 -10.12
N VAL A 195 15.18 14.71 -9.62
CA VAL A 195 15.44 13.33 -10.06
C VAL A 195 14.55 12.95 -11.25
N GLY A 196 13.31 13.44 -11.30
CA GLY A 196 12.27 12.90 -12.18
C GLY A 196 12.36 13.20 -13.67
N LYS A 197 13.31 14.02 -14.14
CA LYS A 197 13.30 14.57 -15.51
C LYS A 197 14.50 14.22 -16.39
N ASN A 198 15.53 13.53 -15.88
CA ASN A 198 16.85 13.53 -16.51
C ASN A 198 17.34 12.17 -17.03
N ASN A 199 16.50 11.14 -17.06
CA ASN A 199 16.89 9.82 -17.57
C ASN A 199 16.01 9.41 -18.74
N ASP A 200 16.64 9.02 -19.85
CA ASP A 200 15.96 8.67 -21.10
C ASP A 200 15.52 7.20 -21.16
N GLU A 201 16.12 6.33 -20.34
CA GLU A 201 15.81 4.90 -20.31
C GLU A 201 14.73 4.57 -19.27
N ILE A 202 14.74 5.23 -18.11
CA ILE A 202 13.87 4.92 -16.96
C ILE A 202 13.19 6.19 -16.47
N GLU A 203 11.85 6.20 -16.43
CA GLU A 203 11.09 7.32 -15.88
C GLU A 203 11.31 7.43 -14.37
N GLY A 204 11.58 8.65 -13.89
CA GLY A 204 11.79 8.90 -12.46
C GLY A 204 13.19 8.56 -11.93
N ALA A 205 14.11 8.06 -12.74
CA ALA A 205 15.47 7.72 -12.31
C ALA A 205 16.46 8.88 -12.52
N ALA A 206 17.52 8.92 -11.73
CA ALA A 206 18.65 9.82 -11.95
C ALA A 206 19.37 9.49 -13.27
N GLU A 207 19.99 10.50 -13.90
CA GLU A 207 20.63 10.40 -15.22
C GLU A 207 21.64 9.25 -15.34
N PHE A 208 22.37 8.94 -14.26
CA PHE A 208 23.42 7.91 -14.26
C PHE A 208 22.90 6.48 -14.03
N VAL A 209 21.59 6.27 -13.86
CA VAL A 209 21.02 4.94 -13.60
C VAL A 209 20.68 4.26 -14.92
N ARG A 210 21.13 3.03 -15.15
CA ARG A 210 20.76 2.25 -16.35
C ARG A 210 20.34 0.83 -16.01
N ILE A 211 19.52 0.25 -16.87
CA ILE A 211 19.20 -1.17 -16.83
C ILE A 211 20.41 -1.94 -17.38
N PHE A 212 20.79 -3.02 -16.72
CA PHE A 212 21.72 -4.00 -17.26
C PHE A 212 21.15 -5.41 -17.14
N THR A 213 21.75 -6.35 -17.86
CA THR A 213 21.42 -7.78 -17.76
C THR A 213 22.69 -8.54 -17.41
N GLN A 214 22.59 -9.45 -16.44
CA GLN A 214 23.67 -10.33 -16.03
C GLN A 214 23.19 -11.79 -16.05
N GLU A 215 24.05 -12.67 -16.59
CA GLU A 215 23.80 -14.11 -16.57
C GLU A 215 23.61 -14.62 -15.13
N GLY A 216 22.57 -15.43 -14.92
CA GLY A 216 22.21 -15.96 -13.59
C GLY A 216 21.46 -15.00 -12.66
N LYS A 217 21.42 -13.68 -12.94
CA LYS A 217 20.65 -12.70 -12.16
C LYS A 217 19.51 -12.03 -12.93
N GLY A 218 19.53 -12.10 -14.26
CA GLY A 218 18.55 -11.39 -15.09
C GLY A 218 18.85 -9.90 -15.14
N ARG A 219 17.82 -9.06 -15.10
CA ARG A 219 17.98 -7.59 -15.18
C ARG A 219 18.33 -6.99 -13.82
N GLY A 220 19.01 -5.87 -13.83
CA GLY A 220 19.35 -5.09 -12.65
C GLY A 220 19.45 -3.59 -12.96
N LEU A 221 19.60 -2.77 -11.94
CA LEU A 221 19.99 -1.35 -12.09
C LEU A 221 21.45 -1.16 -11.67
N ARG A 222 22.17 -0.26 -12.35
CA ARG A 222 23.56 0.09 -12.00
C ARG A 222 23.85 1.56 -12.18
N ASN A 223 24.88 2.05 -11.49
CA ASN A 223 25.49 3.35 -11.76
C ASN A 223 26.37 3.26 -13.02
N VAL A 224 26.08 4.04 -14.07
CA VAL A 224 26.95 4.19 -15.25
C VAL A 224 27.73 5.50 -15.27
N GLY A 225 27.54 6.36 -14.27
CA GLY A 225 28.29 7.59 -14.09
C GLY A 225 29.75 7.30 -13.73
N GLN A 226 30.63 8.24 -14.08
CA GLN A 226 32.05 8.19 -13.72
C GLN A 226 32.29 8.58 -12.26
N GLU A 227 31.38 9.37 -11.69
CA GLU A 227 31.48 9.86 -10.32
C GLU A 227 30.86 8.87 -9.32
N LYS A 228 31.41 8.89 -8.11
CA LYS A 228 30.83 8.16 -6.99
C LYS A 228 29.58 8.87 -6.50
N VAL A 229 28.52 8.11 -6.28
CA VAL A 229 27.28 8.63 -5.70
C VAL A 229 27.37 8.48 -4.20
N LYS A 230 27.36 9.60 -3.49
CA LYS A 230 27.36 9.65 -2.02
C LYS A 230 26.13 8.96 -1.42
N ALA A 231 26.20 8.56 -0.15
CA ALA A 231 25.02 8.09 0.56
C ALA A 231 24.00 9.24 0.71
N GLY A 232 22.74 8.90 0.98
CA GLY A 232 21.65 9.84 1.16
C GLY A 232 21.04 10.47 -0.08
N ASN A 233 21.51 10.15 -1.29
CA ASN A 233 20.88 10.63 -2.52
C ASN A 233 19.59 9.87 -2.83
N CYS A 234 18.52 10.59 -3.17
CA CYS A 234 17.41 10.00 -3.92
C CYS A 234 17.84 9.81 -5.38
N ILE A 235 17.75 8.58 -5.88
CA ILE A 235 18.25 8.21 -7.22
C ILE A 235 17.16 7.61 -8.13
N LEU A 236 16.00 7.30 -7.55
CA LEU A 236 14.83 6.85 -8.29
C LEU A 236 13.56 7.24 -7.53
N ILE A 237 12.56 7.68 -8.29
CA ILE A 237 11.20 7.93 -7.83
C ILE A 237 10.28 6.99 -8.60
N ASP A 238 9.73 6.02 -7.89
CA ASP A 238 8.81 5.07 -8.47
C ASP A 238 7.38 5.48 -8.09
N ALA A 239 6.66 6.00 -9.08
CA ALA A 239 5.26 6.38 -8.92
C ALA A 239 4.35 5.17 -8.64
N GLY A 240 4.83 3.95 -8.88
CA GLY A 240 4.04 2.73 -8.83
C GLY A 240 3.06 2.64 -9.98
N TYR A 241 2.75 1.40 -10.37
CA TYR A 241 1.69 1.12 -11.32
C TYR A 241 0.33 1.16 -10.64
N THR A 242 0.16 0.45 -9.54
CA THR A 242 -1.09 0.48 -8.75
C THR A 242 -0.83 -0.07 -7.35
N ILE A 243 -1.73 0.25 -6.43
CA ILE A 243 -1.73 -0.29 -5.06
C ILE A 243 -3.08 -0.94 -4.75
N MET A 244 -3.12 -1.80 -3.75
CA MET A 244 -4.32 -2.37 -3.15
C MET A 244 -4.18 -2.27 -1.64
N LEU A 245 -5.19 -1.73 -0.95
CA LEU A 245 -5.15 -1.70 0.51
C LEU A 245 -5.36 -3.12 1.06
N ASP A 246 -4.59 -3.52 2.07
CA ASP A 246 -4.67 -4.86 2.67
C ASP A 246 -6.08 -5.14 3.21
N LYS A 247 -6.75 -4.09 3.65
CA LYS A 247 -8.11 -4.11 4.16
C LYS A 247 -9.08 -3.35 3.26
N GLN A 248 -8.78 -3.24 1.96
CA GLN A 248 -9.62 -2.51 1.01
C GLN A 248 -11.06 -3.04 1.01
N THR A 249 -11.22 -4.36 1.12
CA THR A 249 -12.54 -4.98 1.20
C THR A 249 -13.08 -5.05 2.64
N ASN A 250 -12.31 -4.69 3.66
CA ASN A 250 -12.70 -4.74 5.08
C ASN A 250 -13.06 -3.35 5.64
N TRP A 251 -13.48 -2.44 4.77
CA TRP A 251 -13.87 -1.06 5.10
C TRP A 251 -12.83 -0.32 5.94
N ASP A 252 -11.57 -0.44 5.55
CA ASP A 252 -10.54 0.44 6.07
C ASP A 252 -10.71 1.84 5.46
N THR A 253 -10.95 2.81 6.33
CA THR A 253 -11.22 4.21 5.96
C THR A 253 -10.04 5.14 6.28
N GLN A 254 -8.89 4.55 6.61
CA GLN A 254 -7.70 5.27 7.05
C GLN A 254 -6.76 5.64 5.91
N HIS A 255 -6.89 4.98 4.76
CA HIS A 255 -6.07 5.24 3.59
C HIS A 255 -6.94 5.40 2.35
N CYS A 256 -6.45 6.22 1.43
CA CYS A 256 -7.09 6.51 0.16
C CYS A 256 -7.02 5.30 -0.77
N SER A 257 -8.18 4.83 -1.24
CA SER A 257 -8.28 3.72 -2.19
C SER A 257 -7.62 4.01 -3.54
N GLY A 258 -7.48 5.30 -3.88
CA GLY A 258 -6.85 5.77 -5.11
C GLY A 258 -5.32 5.94 -5.02
N CYS A 259 -4.83 6.67 -4.03
CA CYS A 259 -3.40 7.01 -3.92
C CYS A 259 -2.68 6.47 -2.67
N GLY A 260 -3.38 5.76 -1.78
CA GLY A 260 -2.80 5.16 -0.58
C GLY A 260 -2.45 6.15 0.51
N LYS A 261 -2.80 7.43 0.32
CA LYS A 261 -2.55 8.47 1.32
C LYS A 261 -3.35 8.24 2.58
N VAL A 262 -2.79 8.56 3.74
CA VAL A 262 -3.55 8.63 4.99
C VAL A 262 -4.72 9.61 4.83
N ILE A 263 -5.89 9.21 5.32
CA ILE A 263 -7.13 9.98 5.29
C ILE A 263 -7.60 10.22 6.72
N LEU A 264 -7.85 11.49 7.04
CA LEU A 264 -8.60 11.88 8.22
C LEU A 264 -10.04 12.22 7.82
N GLY A 265 -10.24 13.16 6.90
CA GLY A 265 -11.53 13.49 6.29
C GLY A 265 -11.66 13.01 4.84
N GLY A 266 -12.17 11.79 4.63
CA GLY A 266 -12.33 11.22 3.30
C GLY A 266 -13.64 11.57 2.62
N VAL A 267 -13.64 11.59 1.28
CA VAL A 267 -14.84 11.57 0.44
C VAL A 267 -15.10 10.14 -0.04
N SER A 268 -16.36 9.82 -0.30
CA SER A 268 -16.76 8.54 -0.88
C SER A 268 -17.67 8.79 -2.07
N ASP A 269 -17.71 7.80 -2.96
CA ASP A 269 -18.66 7.75 -4.07
C ASP A 269 -20.12 7.63 -3.56
N GLU A 270 -21.08 7.90 -4.43
CA GLU A 270 -22.52 7.85 -4.13
C GLU A 270 -23.08 6.42 -4.07
N GLU A 271 -22.44 5.46 -4.74
CA GLU A 271 -22.87 4.06 -4.82
C GLU A 271 -21.89 3.13 -4.08
N ASP A 272 -20.59 3.33 -4.24
CA ASP A 272 -19.57 2.43 -3.66
C ASP A 272 -19.42 2.59 -2.15
N VAL A 273 -19.46 1.47 -1.41
CA VAL A 273 -19.25 1.40 0.04
C VAL A 273 -17.87 0.86 0.43
N PHE A 274 -16.97 0.57 -0.50
CA PHE A 274 -15.64 0.02 -0.18
C PHE A 274 -14.52 1.04 -0.32
N SER A 275 -14.69 2.06 -1.18
CA SER A 275 -13.64 3.05 -1.42
C SER A 275 -13.85 4.35 -0.68
N THR A 276 -12.76 4.87 -0.12
CA THR A 276 -12.68 6.22 0.44
C THR A 276 -11.49 6.94 -0.20
N TYR A 277 -11.65 8.23 -0.48
CA TYR A 277 -10.67 9.02 -1.21
C TYR A 277 -10.27 10.27 -0.43
N CYS A 278 -9.02 10.70 -0.58
CA CYS A 278 -8.51 11.89 0.11
C CYS A 278 -9.05 13.21 -0.46
N SER A 279 -9.66 13.18 -1.65
CA SER A 279 -10.25 14.34 -2.32
C SER A 279 -11.18 13.91 -3.45
N SER A 280 -12.09 14.80 -3.86
CA SER A 280 -12.94 14.58 -5.04
C SER A 280 -12.10 14.38 -6.30
N THR A 281 -11.01 15.14 -6.48
CA THR A 281 -10.08 14.95 -7.60
C THR A 281 -9.45 13.56 -7.62
N CYS A 282 -9.07 13.02 -6.45
CA CYS A 282 -8.53 11.66 -6.39
C CYS A 282 -9.59 10.60 -6.71
N MET A 283 -10.83 10.82 -6.28
CA MET A 283 -11.98 9.96 -6.63
C MET A 283 -12.24 9.99 -8.14
N GLU A 284 -12.35 11.17 -8.74
CA GLU A 284 -12.58 11.35 -10.18
C GLU A 284 -11.47 10.70 -11.00
N ASN A 285 -10.20 10.88 -10.61
CA ASN A 285 -9.06 10.23 -11.26
C ASN A 285 -9.13 8.70 -11.12
N PHE A 286 -9.54 8.20 -9.95
CA PHE A 286 -9.74 6.77 -9.75
C PHE A 286 -10.85 6.25 -10.66
N THR A 287 -12.03 6.87 -10.67
CA THR A 287 -13.16 6.49 -11.54
C THR A 287 -12.77 6.53 -13.02
N LYS A 288 -12.03 7.55 -13.46
CA LYS A 288 -11.54 7.66 -14.85
C LYS A 288 -10.54 6.54 -15.21
N THR A 289 -9.76 6.08 -14.24
CA THR A 289 -8.70 5.09 -14.46
C THR A 289 -9.24 3.66 -14.36
N TYR A 290 -10.04 3.38 -13.33
CA TYR A 290 -10.47 2.04 -12.95
C TYR A 290 -11.94 1.75 -13.30
N GLY A 291 -12.68 2.76 -13.79
CA GLY A 291 -14.06 2.59 -14.24
C GLY A 291 -14.96 2.02 -13.15
N ASN A 292 -15.63 0.91 -13.49
CA ASN A 292 -16.54 0.19 -12.61
C ASN A 292 -15.83 -0.84 -11.71
N LEU A 293 -14.51 -0.81 -11.54
CA LEU A 293 -13.79 -1.72 -10.63
C LEU A 293 -14.47 -1.91 -9.26
N PRO A 294 -15.05 -0.89 -8.61
CA PRO A 294 -15.73 -1.09 -7.34
C PRO A 294 -16.86 -2.13 -7.34
N THR A 295 -17.48 -2.39 -8.49
CA THR A 295 -18.48 -3.47 -8.63
C THR A 295 -17.89 -4.85 -8.40
N LEU A 296 -16.56 -4.99 -8.48
CA LEU A 296 -15.86 -6.25 -8.22
C LEU A 296 -15.58 -6.47 -6.74
N TYR A 297 -15.53 -5.45 -5.89
CA TYR A 297 -15.15 -5.61 -4.48
C TYR A 297 -16.03 -6.59 -3.68
N PRO A 298 -17.36 -6.66 -3.88
CA PRO A 298 -18.18 -7.69 -3.26
C PRO A 298 -17.70 -9.12 -3.53
N TYR A 299 -17.07 -9.38 -4.68
CA TYR A 299 -16.56 -10.69 -5.07
C TYR A 299 -15.24 -11.07 -4.38
N PHE A 300 -14.57 -10.11 -3.74
CA PHE A 300 -13.30 -10.31 -3.03
C PHE A 300 -13.44 -10.11 -1.51
N HIS A 301 -14.60 -9.64 -1.06
CA HIS A 301 -14.88 -9.40 0.35
C HIS A 301 -14.92 -10.72 1.13
N HIS A 302 -14.12 -10.83 2.19
CA HIS A 302 -13.98 -12.03 3.03
C HIS A 302 -13.52 -13.32 2.31
N ILE A 303 -12.94 -13.20 1.11
CA ILE A 303 -12.32 -14.33 0.41
C ILE A 303 -10.80 -14.17 0.46
N GLU A 304 -10.19 -14.55 1.59
CA GLU A 304 -8.74 -14.44 1.83
C GLU A 304 -7.84 -15.00 0.71
N PRO A 305 -8.14 -16.13 0.02
CA PRO A 305 -7.33 -16.58 -1.13
C PRO A 305 -7.32 -15.62 -2.32
N LEU A 306 -8.35 -14.78 -2.47
CA LEU A 306 -8.57 -14.02 -3.71
C LEU A 306 -8.22 -12.54 -3.56
N HIS A 307 -7.81 -12.08 -2.38
CA HIS A 307 -7.46 -10.67 -2.17
C HIS A 307 -6.36 -10.21 -3.14
N GLU A 308 -5.33 -11.02 -3.35
CA GLU A 308 -4.28 -10.75 -4.36
C GLU A 308 -4.83 -10.63 -5.79
N CYS A 309 -5.93 -11.30 -6.11
CA CYS A 309 -6.57 -11.19 -7.42
C CYS A 309 -7.25 -9.83 -7.63
N LEU A 310 -7.63 -9.12 -6.56
CA LEU A 310 -8.14 -7.75 -6.71
C LEU A 310 -7.06 -6.80 -7.23
N LEU A 311 -5.80 -7.00 -6.84
CA LEU A 311 -4.69 -6.25 -7.41
C LEU A 311 -4.52 -6.54 -8.91
N ILE A 312 -4.74 -7.79 -9.34
CA ILE A 312 -4.74 -8.16 -10.76
C ILE A 312 -5.90 -7.48 -11.51
N CYS A 313 -7.11 -7.46 -10.93
CA CYS A 313 -8.23 -6.72 -11.50
C CYS A 313 -7.92 -5.22 -11.62
N LYS A 314 -7.26 -4.61 -10.63
CA LYS A 314 -6.74 -3.24 -10.72
C LYS A 314 -5.76 -3.07 -11.86
N ILE A 315 -4.87 -4.05 -12.08
CA ILE A 315 -3.89 -3.99 -13.16
C ILE A 315 -4.59 -3.95 -14.53
N PHE A 316 -5.56 -4.84 -14.75
CA PHE A 316 -6.33 -4.91 -15.99
C PHE A 316 -7.21 -3.67 -16.21
N ALA A 317 -7.87 -3.19 -15.17
CA ALA A 317 -8.69 -1.98 -15.24
C ALA A 317 -7.85 -0.77 -15.67
N LYS A 318 -6.63 -0.63 -15.10
CA LYS A 318 -5.72 0.47 -15.43
C LYS A 318 -5.12 0.36 -16.84
N SER A 319 -4.79 -0.84 -17.31
CA SER A 319 -4.20 -1.04 -18.65
C SER A 319 -5.19 -0.79 -19.79
N ARG A 320 -6.49 -1.01 -19.54
CA ARG A 320 -7.55 -1.04 -20.57
C ARG A 320 -7.33 -2.16 -21.61
N ASP A 321 -8.34 -2.47 -22.42
CA ASP A 321 -8.32 -3.60 -23.37
C ASP A 321 -7.21 -3.48 -24.44
N HIS A 322 -6.83 -2.25 -24.83
CA HIS A 322 -5.93 -2.01 -25.96
C HIS A 322 -4.48 -2.43 -25.69
N ASP A 323 -4.00 -2.34 -24.45
CA ASP A 323 -2.61 -2.63 -24.08
C ASP A 323 -2.41 -4.09 -23.65
N LEU A 324 -3.51 -4.81 -23.38
CA LEU A 324 -3.53 -6.21 -22.97
C LEU A 324 -3.37 -7.14 -24.19
N GLY A 325 -2.14 -7.30 -24.67
CA GLY A 325 -1.80 -8.27 -25.72
C GLY A 325 -0.90 -7.77 -26.85
N GLN A 326 -0.48 -6.50 -26.81
CA GLN A 326 0.45 -5.96 -27.81
C GLN A 326 1.91 -6.32 -27.49
N SER A 327 2.69 -6.63 -28.52
CA SER A 327 4.15 -6.68 -28.41
C SER A 327 4.66 -5.26 -28.21
N VAL A 328 5.18 -4.98 -27.03
CA VAL A 328 5.56 -3.63 -26.65
C VAL A 328 6.89 -3.32 -27.32
N THR A 329 6.86 -2.44 -28.32
CA THR A 329 8.06 -1.79 -28.86
C THR A 329 8.68 -0.90 -27.79
N LYS A 330 10.00 -1.00 -27.59
CA LYS A 330 10.76 -0.29 -26.55
C LYS A 330 10.44 1.22 -26.54
N SER A 331 9.59 1.62 -25.61
CA SER A 331 9.60 2.96 -25.04
C SER A 331 10.34 2.92 -23.71
N LYS A 332 10.62 4.11 -23.16
CA LYS A 332 11.17 4.35 -21.83
C LYS A 332 10.51 3.43 -20.78
N TYR A 333 11.31 2.85 -19.87
CA TYR A 333 10.84 1.99 -18.79
C TYR A 333 10.06 2.83 -17.77
N ASP A 334 8.73 2.82 -17.91
CA ASP A 334 7.80 3.67 -17.14
C ASP A 334 6.98 2.84 -16.16
N ALA A 335 6.96 3.27 -14.89
CA ALA A 335 6.14 2.69 -13.83
C ALA A 335 4.64 2.69 -14.13
N ARG A 336 4.17 3.61 -14.99
CA ARG A 336 2.76 3.77 -15.34
C ARG A 336 2.33 2.94 -16.54
N SER A 337 3.26 2.30 -17.24
CA SER A 337 2.96 1.48 -18.42
C SER A 337 2.70 0.02 -18.04
N TYR A 338 1.64 -0.56 -18.62
CA TYR A 338 1.36 -1.99 -18.46
C TYR A 338 2.47 -2.85 -19.06
N SER A 339 3.18 -2.39 -20.09
CA SER A 339 4.30 -3.13 -20.67
C SER A 339 5.38 -3.47 -19.66
N THR A 340 5.64 -2.54 -18.76
CA THR A 340 6.65 -2.66 -17.71
C THR A 340 6.24 -3.73 -16.71
N VAL A 341 4.96 -3.70 -16.29
CA VAL A 341 4.35 -4.69 -15.39
C VAL A 341 4.27 -6.06 -16.04
N ALA A 342 3.84 -6.12 -17.30
CA ALA A 342 3.75 -7.37 -18.06
C ALA A 342 5.10 -8.06 -18.12
N ASN A 343 6.21 -7.32 -18.18
CA ASN A 343 7.56 -7.86 -18.26
C ASN A 343 8.20 -8.15 -16.89
N LEU A 344 7.49 -8.08 -15.77
CA LEU A 344 8.02 -8.46 -14.46
C LEU A 344 8.42 -9.94 -14.44
N MET A 345 9.43 -10.26 -13.63
CA MET A 345 9.94 -11.63 -13.54
C MET A 345 8.86 -12.53 -12.94
N ALA A 346 8.50 -13.59 -13.66
CA ALA A 346 7.63 -14.65 -13.17
C ALA A 346 8.48 -15.90 -12.95
N HIS A 347 8.57 -16.38 -11.71
CA HIS A 347 9.11 -17.70 -11.46
C HIS A 347 8.02 -18.73 -11.75
N SER A 348 8.33 -19.74 -12.56
CA SER A 348 7.41 -20.85 -12.80
C SER A 348 7.28 -21.67 -11.51
N ILE A 349 6.06 -21.80 -11.00
CA ILE A 349 5.76 -22.66 -9.85
C ILE A 349 5.31 -24.02 -10.39
N ALA A 350 5.82 -25.12 -9.81
CA ALA A 350 5.39 -26.46 -10.18
C ALA A 350 3.89 -26.63 -9.86
N PHE A 351 3.10 -26.89 -10.90
CA PHE A 351 1.68 -27.19 -10.74
C PHE A 351 1.49 -28.64 -10.27
N ASP A 352 0.81 -28.83 -9.14
CA ASP A 352 0.38 -30.15 -8.66
C ASP A 352 -1.07 -30.43 -9.09
N PRO A 353 -1.31 -31.28 -10.11
CA PRO A 353 -2.64 -31.58 -10.60
C PRO A 353 -3.48 -32.39 -9.61
N THR A 354 -2.87 -32.99 -8.58
CA THR A 354 -3.55 -33.82 -7.57
C THR A 354 -4.14 -33.00 -6.42
N ARG A 355 -3.78 -31.71 -6.33
CA ARG A 355 -4.15 -30.80 -5.23
C ARG A 355 -4.72 -29.47 -5.74
N ILE A 356 -5.70 -29.54 -6.64
CA ILE A 356 -6.42 -28.35 -7.12
C ILE A 356 -7.31 -27.82 -5.99
N THR A 357 -7.02 -26.61 -5.52
CA THR A 357 -7.76 -25.93 -4.45
C THR A 357 -8.03 -24.48 -4.83
N ALA A 358 -8.78 -23.77 -4.00
CA ALA A 358 -8.99 -22.32 -4.15
C ALA A 358 -7.69 -21.50 -4.12
N GLU A 359 -6.63 -22.06 -3.52
CA GLU A 359 -5.31 -21.45 -3.45
C GLU A 359 -4.48 -21.69 -4.71
N SER A 360 -4.87 -22.63 -5.57
CA SER A 360 -4.12 -22.95 -6.78
C SER A 360 -4.15 -21.78 -7.77
N PRO A 361 -3.00 -21.31 -8.30
CA PRO A 361 -2.96 -20.20 -9.26
C PRO A 361 -3.84 -20.41 -10.49
N HIS A 362 -3.85 -21.62 -11.06
CA HIS A 362 -4.69 -21.97 -12.20
C HIS A 362 -6.18 -21.87 -11.88
N PHE A 363 -6.57 -22.23 -10.67
CA PHE A 363 -7.95 -22.13 -10.22
C PHE A 363 -8.36 -20.66 -10.12
N LYS A 364 -7.55 -19.84 -9.42
CA LYS A 364 -7.77 -18.38 -9.33
C LYS A 364 -7.85 -17.74 -10.72
N ALA A 365 -6.97 -18.13 -11.64
CA ALA A 365 -6.97 -17.66 -13.02
C ALA A 365 -8.29 -17.94 -13.77
N ILE A 366 -8.81 -19.17 -13.68
CA ILE A 366 -10.09 -19.54 -14.31
C ILE A 366 -11.26 -18.80 -13.69
N PHE A 367 -11.29 -18.68 -12.36
CA PHE A 367 -12.33 -17.93 -11.64
C PHE A 367 -12.37 -16.46 -12.09
N ILE A 368 -11.23 -15.77 -12.08
CA ILE A 368 -11.13 -14.38 -12.52
C ILE A 368 -11.48 -14.23 -14.00
N GLY A 369 -11.02 -15.15 -14.85
CA GLY A 369 -11.39 -15.16 -16.25
C GLY A 369 -12.90 -15.16 -16.48
N HIS A 370 -13.62 -16.01 -15.74
CA HIS A 370 -15.09 -16.07 -15.83
C HIS A 370 -15.76 -14.85 -15.21
N LEU A 371 -15.33 -14.41 -14.03
CA LEU A 371 -15.85 -13.22 -13.34
C LEU A 371 -15.82 -12.01 -14.27
N LEU A 372 -14.63 -11.69 -14.78
CA LEU A 372 -14.42 -10.51 -15.61
C LEU A 372 -15.14 -10.63 -16.96
N LYS A 373 -15.27 -11.86 -17.51
CA LYS A 373 -16.03 -12.07 -18.74
C LYS A 373 -17.53 -11.86 -18.56
N ASN A 374 -18.13 -12.44 -17.51
CA ASN A 374 -19.57 -12.38 -17.27
C ASN A 374 -20.04 -10.99 -16.84
N LEU A 375 -19.18 -10.24 -16.16
CA LEU A 375 -19.45 -8.84 -15.82
C LEU A 375 -19.18 -7.87 -16.98
N HIS A 376 -18.79 -8.38 -18.16
CA HIS A 376 -18.35 -7.58 -19.31
C HIS A 376 -17.30 -6.53 -18.91
N PHE A 377 -16.43 -6.89 -17.96
CA PHE A 377 -15.43 -5.98 -17.39
C PHE A 377 -14.29 -5.69 -18.37
N LEU A 378 -13.96 -6.66 -19.22
CA LEU A 378 -12.97 -6.56 -20.28
C LEU A 378 -13.58 -7.08 -21.59
N ASN A 379 -13.25 -6.44 -22.71
CA ASN A 379 -13.62 -6.93 -24.04
C ASN A 379 -12.64 -7.99 -24.56
N LEU A 380 -12.33 -8.98 -23.72
CA LEU A 380 -11.43 -10.09 -24.04
C LEU A 380 -12.16 -11.44 -23.93
N SER A 381 -11.53 -12.50 -24.46
CA SER A 381 -12.01 -13.86 -24.27
C SER A 381 -11.67 -14.35 -22.84
N GLN A 382 -12.52 -15.21 -22.27
CA GLN A 382 -12.25 -15.79 -20.94
C GLN A 382 -10.90 -16.53 -20.88
N PRO A 383 -10.48 -17.31 -21.91
CA PRO A 383 -9.15 -17.93 -21.93
C PRO A 383 -8.01 -16.91 -21.89
N THR A 384 -8.12 -15.81 -22.66
CA THR A 384 -7.13 -14.72 -22.66
C THR A 384 -6.99 -14.10 -21.27
N ILE A 385 -8.11 -13.77 -20.62
CA ILE A 385 -8.11 -13.18 -19.27
C ILE A 385 -7.49 -14.16 -18.27
N SER A 386 -7.83 -15.44 -18.36
CA SER A 386 -7.30 -16.47 -17.46
C SER A 386 -5.77 -16.60 -17.62
N ARG A 387 -5.27 -16.62 -18.85
CA ARG A 387 -3.82 -16.67 -19.13
C ARG A 387 -3.09 -15.46 -18.56
N LEU A 388 -3.61 -14.25 -18.80
CA LEU A 388 -3.03 -13.03 -18.26
C LEU A 388 -3.06 -13.03 -16.73
N THR A 389 -4.15 -13.53 -16.13
CA THR A 389 -4.27 -13.66 -14.67
C THR A 389 -3.22 -14.62 -14.13
N LEU A 390 -3.04 -15.78 -14.75
CA LEU A 390 -2.04 -16.77 -14.34
C LEU A 390 -0.62 -16.19 -14.39
N ARG A 391 -0.29 -15.42 -15.43
CA ARG A 391 0.99 -14.71 -15.53
C ARG A 391 1.21 -13.75 -14.35
N HIS A 392 0.19 -12.98 -13.97
CA HIS A 392 0.28 -12.06 -12.85
C HIS A 392 0.35 -12.78 -11.49
N LEU A 393 -0.37 -13.90 -11.33
CA LEU A 393 -0.28 -14.75 -10.14
C LEU A 393 1.15 -15.31 -9.94
N PHE A 394 1.88 -15.58 -11.01
CA PHE A 394 3.28 -16.02 -10.91
C PHE A 394 4.29 -14.87 -10.76
N SER A 395 4.02 -13.68 -11.28
CA SER A 395 4.96 -12.56 -11.17
C SER A 395 4.80 -11.76 -9.89
N LEU A 396 3.57 -11.44 -9.48
CA LEU A 396 3.31 -10.53 -8.37
C LEU A 396 3.97 -10.92 -7.04
N PRO A 397 3.96 -12.18 -6.57
CA PRO A 397 4.59 -12.57 -5.30
C PRO A 397 6.08 -12.19 -5.18
N HIS A 398 6.75 -12.02 -6.32
CA HIS A 398 8.18 -11.76 -6.42
C HIS A 398 8.52 -10.28 -6.68
N ASN A 399 7.52 -9.44 -6.99
CA ASN A 399 7.75 -8.07 -7.46
C ASN A 399 6.87 -7.03 -6.74
N MET A 400 5.93 -7.45 -5.91
CA MET A 400 5.11 -6.55 -5.11
C MET A 400 5.90 -6.00 -3.92
N ILE A 401 5.57 -4.77 -3.52
CA ILE A 401 6.10 -4.13 -2.33
C ILE A 401 4.97 -3.96 -1.31
N THR A 402 5.22 -4.43 -0.10
CA THR A 402 4.37 -4.19 1.05
C THR A 402 4.55 -2.76 1.56
N LEU A 403 3.45 -2.03 1.61
CA LEU A 403 3.36 -0.66 2.08
C LEU A 403 2.99 -0.69 3.57
N SER A 404 3.81 -0.03 4.38
CA SER A 404 3.65 -0.01 5.83
C SER A 404 3.45 1.40 6.34
N ASP A 405 2.59 1.52 7.34
CA ASP A 405 2.37 2.74 8.10
C ASP A 405 2.68 2.48 9.58
N TRP A 406 2.81 3.54 10.36
CA TRP A 406 3.18 3.47 11.77
C TRP A 406 1.98 3.01 12.60
N ALA A 407 2.13 1.93 13.36
CA ALA A 407 1.12 1.48 14.30
C ALA A 407 1.36 2.13 15.66
N SER A 408 0.49 3.08 16.03
CA SER A 408 0.43 3.53 17.42
C SER A 408 -0.38 2.55 18.29
N PRO A 409 0.01 2.31 19.56
CA PRO A 409 -0.77 1.54 20.52
C PRO A 409 -2.21 2.03 20.71
N GLU A 410 -2.48 3.31 20.46
CA GLU A 410 -3.81 3.95 20.59
C GLU A 410 -4.55 4.09 19.25
N GLY A 411 -4.04 3.45 18.19
CA GLY A 411 -4.62 3.45 16.85
C GLY A 411 -4.01 4.51 15.92
N PRO A 412 -4.26 4.41 14.60
CA PRO A 412 -3.56 5.17 13.55
C PRO A 412 -3.80 6.69 13.59
N ILE A 413 -4.75 7.16 14.41
CA ILE A 413 -5.01 8.58 14.65
C ILE A 413 -4.34 9.06 15.94
N THR A 414 -3.39 8.29 16.47
CA THR A 414 -2.44 8.74 17.48
C THR A 414 -1.03 8.70 16.89
N HIS A 415 -0.83 9.44 15.80
CA HIS A 415 0.51 9.83 15.40
C HIS A 415 1.24 10.41 16.64
N PRO A 416 2.48 10.01 16.93
CA PRO A 416 3.21 10.31 18.17
C PRO A 416 3.43 11.81 18.50
N LEU A 417 2.87 12.72 17.71
CA LEU A 417 2.85 14.17 17.92
C LEU A 417 1.66 14.68 18.73
N TRP A 418 0.63 13.85 18.91
CA TRP A 418 -0.61 14.27 19.57
C TRP A 418 -0.64 14.00 21.08
N ASP A 419 0.36 13.31 21.63
CA ASP A 419 0.61 13.23 23.06
C ASP A 419 2.03 13.66 23.40
N SER A 420 2.16 14.88 23.94
CA SER A 420 3.43 15.41 24.44
C SER A 420 3.99 14.63 25.63
N ARG A 421 3.19 13.74 26.25
CA ARG A 421 3.58 12.88 27.39
C ARG A 421 4.05 11.49 26.94
N ALA A 422 3.89 11.12 25.67
CA ALA A 422 4.38 9.85 25.15
C ALA A 422 5.91 9.81 24.92
N ARG A 423 6.62 10.88 25.34
CA ARG A 423 8.08 11.13 25.23
C ARG A 423 9.01 9.95 25.48
N GLU A 424 8.62 9.03 26.34
CA GLU A 424 9.47 7.89 26.77
C GLU A 424 8.99 6.52 26.22
N LYS A 425 7.79 6.41 25.63
CA LYS A 425 7.26 5.12 25.09
C LYS A 425 7.68 4.83 23.64
N TYR A 426 8.59 5.63 23.09
CA TYR A 426 8.86 5.71 21.66
C TYR A 426 9.84 4.67 21.10
N LEU A 427 10.46 3.86 21.95
CA LEU A 427 11.44 2.83 21.58
C LEU A 427 10.80 1.56 20.99
N THR A 428 9.46 1.46 20.93
CA THR A 428 8.75 0.21 20.59
C THR A 428 7.65 0.35 19.51
N ILE A 429 7.66 1.42 18.70
CA ILE A 429 6.62 1.64 17.68
C ILE A 429 6.70 0.54 16.61
N LYS A 430 5.63 -0.24 16.48
CA LYS A 430 5.52 -1.29 15.47
C LYS A 430 5.08 -0.65 14.15
N THR A 431 5.62 -1.10 13.02
CA THR A 431 5.03 -0.81 11.71
C THR A 431 3.93 -1.83 11.43
N LYS A 432 2.90 -1.41 10.69
CA LYS A 432 1.84 -2.29 10.24
C LYS A 432 1.62 -2.10 8.75
N SER A 433 1.57 -3.21 8.04
CA SER A 433 1.18 -3.23 6.63
C SER A 433 -0.23 -2.68 6.47
N TYR A 434 -0.42 -1.80 5.49
CA TYR A 434 -1.72 -1.23 5.14
C TYR A 434 -2.10 -1.44 3.67
N ALA A 435 -1.12 -1.71 2.81
CA ALA A 435 -1.34 -1.92 1.39
C ALA A 435 -0.22 -2.75 0.75
N THR A 436 -0.49 -3.24 -0.45
CA THR A 436 0.47 -3.89 -1.33
C THR A 436 0.46 -3.18 -2.68
N GLY A 437 1.63 -2.91 -3.26
CA GLY A 437 1.75 -2.17 -4.51
C GLY A 437 2.69 -2.80 -5.53
N VAL A 438 2.47 -2.44 -6.79
CA VAL A 438 3.31 -2.85 -7.92
C VAL A 438 4.19 -1.67 -8.31
N PHE A 439 5.50 -1.81 -8.07
CA PHE A 439 6.51 -0.77 -8.31
C PHE A 439 7.55 -1.33 -9.28
N PRO A 440 7.23 -1.36 -10.59
CA PRO A 440 7.97 -2.20 -11.52
C PRO A 440 9.39 -1.67 -11.80
N VAL A 441 9.65 -0.37 -11.58
CA VAL A 441 11.00 0.20 -11.70
C VAL A 441 11.85 -0.20 -10.51
N THR A 442 11.28 -0.14 -9.31
CA THR A 442 11.92 -0.62 -8.08
C THR A 442 12.19 -2.12 -8.15
N ALA A 443 11.29 -2.90 -8.77
CA ALA A 443 11.45 -4.33 -8.97
C ALA A 443 12.64 -4.73 -9.86
N LEU A 444 13.31 -3.78 -10.53
CA LEU A 444 14.60 -4.01 -11.19
C LEU A 444 15.78 -4.05 -10.22
N CYS A 445 15.64 -3.57 -8.98
CA CYS A 445 16.72 -3.64 -7.99
C CYS A 445 16.88 -5.08 -7.50
N ASN A 446 18.03 -5.69 -7.76
CA ASN A 446 18.32 -7.02 -7.25
C ASN A 446 18.57 -7.05 -5.74
N HIS A 447 18.57 -8.25 -5.18
CA HIS A 447 18.81 -8.47 -3.77
C HIS A 447 20.30 -8.41 -3.38
N SER A 448 20.61 -7.75 -2.27
CA SER A 448 21.81 -8.00 -1.46
C SER A 448 21.47 -8.07 0.03
N CYS A 449 22.09 -9.00 0.78
CA CYS A 449 21.98 -9.03 2.24
C CYS A 449 22.74 -7.85 2.89
N ASP A 450 23.67 -7.24 2.15
CA ASP A 450 24.36 -5.98 2.46
C ASP A 450 24.02 -4.97 1.34
N PRO A 451 22.83 -4.35 1.37
CA PRO A 451 22.34 -3.51 0.29
C PRO A 451 23.03 -2.14 0.27
N ASN A 452 23.06 -1.52 -0.91
CA ASN A 452 23.57 -0.16 -1.10
C ASN A 452 22.48 0.88 -1.31
N CYS A 453 21.24 0.43 -1.47
CA CYS A 453 20.05 1.25 -1.57
C CYS A 453 18.97 0.77 -0.59
N VAL A 454 18.06 1.67 -0.23
CA VAL A 454 16.83 1.37 0.48
C VAL A 454 15.65 1.99 -0.24
N TRP A 455 14.56 1.25 -0.34
CA TRP A 455 13.30 1.79 -0.82
C TRP A 455 12.49 2.34 0.36
N VAL A 456 12.03 3.57 0.24
CA VAL A 456 11.27 4.28 1.27
C VAL A 456 9.97 4.75 0.66
N GLN A 457 8.87 4.55 1.39
CA GLN A 457 7.59 5.14 1.05
C GLN A 457 7.23 6.23 2.04
N ASN A 458 6.67 7.32 1.54
CA ASN A 458 5.98 8.27 2.39
C ASN A 458 4.45 8.15 2.18
N PRO A 459 3.70 7.56 3.14
CA PRO A 459 2.26 7.33 3.02
C PRO A 459 1.44 8.62 3.05
N ARG A 460 2.04 9.81 3.28
CA ARG A 460 1.32 11.09 3.15
C ARG A 460 1.37 11.65 1.73
N VAL A 461 2.41 11.32 0.98
CA VAL A 461 2.51 11.72 -0.44
C VAL A 461 2.13 10.60 -1.41
N GLY A 462 2.14 9.34 -0.98
CA GLY A 462 1.82 8.21 -1.84
C GLY A 462 2.90 7.93 -2.89
N LEU A 463 4.16 8.24 -2.59
CA LEU A 463 5.31 8.03 -3.48
C LEU A 463 6.33 7.09 -2.84
N GLY A 464 6.92 6.21 -3.66
CA GLY A 464 8.07 5.41 -3.31
C GLY A 464 9.34 6.02 -3.90
N VAL A 465 10.42 6.04 -3.11
CA VAL A 465 11.72 6.56 -3.52
C VAL A 465 12.82 5.56 -3.18
N LEU A 466 13.82 5.46 -4.06
CA LEU A 466 15.04 4.72 -3.80
C LEU A 466 16.14 5.69 -3.37
N VAL A 467 16.74 5.39 -2.24
CA VAL A 467 17.79 6.20 -1.63
C VAL A 467 19.05 5.37 -1.45
N THR A 468 20.20 5.94 -1.80
CA THR A 468 21.50 5.34 -1.54
C THR A 468 21.80 5.34 -0.04
N ILE A 469 22.20 4.21 0.54
CA ILE A 469 22.61 4.10 1.95
C ILE A 469 24.10 3.83 2.12
N ARG A 470 24.83 3.73 1.01
CA ARG A 470 26.29 3.79 0.96
C ARG A 470 26.76 4.49 -0.30
N GLU A 471 28.05 4.80 -0.32
CA GLU A 471 28.70 5.27 -1.53
C GLU A 471 28.61 4.21 -2.63
N ILE A 472 28.24 4.63 -3.84
CA ILE A 472 28.07 3.75 -5.00
C ILE A 472 29.11 4.12 -6.05
N GLY A 473 29.99 3.18 -6.36
CA GLY A 473 31.03 3.34 -7.37
C GLY A 473 30.48 3.30 -8.80
N ALA A 474 31.32 3.69 -9.76
CA ALA A 474 31.04 3.54 -11.18
C ALA A 474 30.91 2.04 -11.53
N GLY A 475 29.86 1.68 -12.26
CA GLY A 475 29.55 0.30 -12.66
C GLY A 475 28.90 -0.56 -11.57
N GLU A 476 28.77 -0.05 -10.34
CA GLU A 476 28.22 -0.82 -9.22
C GLU A 476 26.71 -1.04 -9.37
N GLU A 477 26.27 -2.27 -9.10
CA GLU A 477 24.86 -2.67 -9.09
C GLU A 477 24.12 -2.02 -7.91
N LEU A 478 22.92 -1.50 -8.16
CA LEU A 478 22.02 -0.96 -7.15
C LEU A 478 21.17 -2.09 -6.57
N CYS A 479 21.40 -2.42 -5.29
CA CYS A 479 20.78 -3.54 -4.60
C CYS A 479 19.98 -3.07 -3.38
N ILE A 480 18.82 -3.69 -3.18
CA ILE A 480 18.00 -3.56 -1.97
C ILE A 480 17.96 -4.88 -1.21
N SER A 481 17.50 -4.86 0.05
CA SER A 481 17.17 -6.09 0.78
C SER A 481 15.69 -6.44 0.57
N TYR A 482 15.40 -7.67 0.15
CA TYR A 482 14.01 -8.14 -0.04
C TYR A 482 13.34 -8.55 1.28
N LYS A 483 14.15 -8.73 2.34
CA LYS A 483 13.70 -9.03 3.69
C LYS A 483 14.63 -8.33 4.68
N GLN A 484 15.13 -9.06 5.66
CA GLN A 484 16.04 -8.57 6.67
C GLN A 484 17.49 -8.71 6.16
N PRO A 485 18.33 -7.67 6.34
CA PRO A 485 19.75 -7.73 5.97
C PRO A 485 20.51 -8.71 6.87
N TRP A 486 21.79 -8.91 6.56
CA TRP A 486 22.65 -9.85 7.30
C TRP A 486 22.69 -9.60 8.80
N SER A 487 22.53 -8.34 9.21
CA SER A 487 22.57 -7.91 10.61
C SER A 487 21.39 -8.41 11.44
N ARG A 488 20.27 -8.80 10.82
CA ARG A 488 19.02 -9.15 11.52
C ARG A 488 18.48 -10.55 11.27
N MET A 489 19.07 -11.29 10.35
CA MET A 489 18.64 -12.64 10.00
C MET A 489 19.84 -13.51 9.70
N ARG A 490 19.84 -14.75 10.16
CA ARG A 490 21.00 -15.66 9.99
C ARG A 490 21.20 -16.03 8.51
N GLY A 491 22.44 -16.30 8.12
CA GLY A 491 22.79 -16.59 6.72
C GLY A 491 22.06 -17.80 6.13
N ASP A 492 21.88 -18.86 6.90
CA ASP A 492 21.11 -20.05 6.54
C ASP A 492 19.62 -19.74 6.32
N GLU A 493 19.02 -18.97 7.23
CA GLU A 493 17.63 -18.53 7.11
C GLU A 493 17.41 -17.62 5.90
N ARG A 494 18.33 -16.67 5.65
CA ARG A 494 18.27 -15.75 4.50
C ARG A 494 18.30 -16.53 3.18
N ARG A 495 19.27 -17.43 3.02
CA ARG A 495 19.42 -18.26 1.81
C ARG A 495 18.22 -19.17 1.59
N LYS A 496 17.74 -19.84 2.65
CA LYS A 496 16.52 -20.67 2.57
C LYS A 496 15.32 -19.86 2.08
N TRP A 497 15.07 -18.70 2.68
CA TRP A 497 13.94 -17.86 2.32
C TRP A 497 14.01 -17.34 0.88
N LEU A 498 15.20 -16.95 0.40
CA LEU A 498 15.40 -16.51 -0.99
C LEU A 498 15.24 -17.67 -1.98
N ARG A 499 15.72 -18.87 -1.64
CA ARG A 499 15.53 -20.05 -2.48
C ARG A 499 14.06 -20.43 -2.62
N GLU A 500 13.34 -20.47 -1.50
CA GLU A 500 11.92 -20.85 -1.47
C GLU A 500 11.02 -19.78 -2.10
N GLY A 501 11.31 -18.50 -1.86
CA GLY A 501 10.46 -17.39 -2.30
C GLY A 501 10.83 -16.77 -3.65
N TYR A 502 12.11 -16.82 -4.06
CA TYR A 502 12.63 -16.15 -5.26
C TYR A 502 13.47 -17.06 -6.16
N GLY A 503 13.65 -18.33 -5.80
CA GLY A 503 14.29 -19.33 -6.66
C GLY A 503 15.78 -19.10 -6.94
N PHE A 504 16.51 -18.36 -6.10
CA PHE A 504 17.95 -18.12 -6.29
C PHE A 504 18.78 -18.26 -5.00
N GLU A 505 20.07 -18.51 -5.16
CA GLU A 505 21.08 -18.47 -4.09
C GLU A 505 21.78 -17.13 -4.03
N CYS A 506 21.79 -16.48 -2.86
CA CYS A 506 22.44 -15.19 -2.70
C CYS A 506 23.96 -15.30 -2.63
N GLY A 507 24.64 -14.77 -3.65
CA GLY A 507 26.10 -14.64 -3.72
C GLY A 507 26.64 -13.26 -3.34
N CYS A 508 25.98 -12.51 -2.45
CA CYS A 508 26.53 -11.24 -1.96
C CYS A 508 27.71 -11.46 -1.01
N VAL A 509 28.52 -10.42 -0.77
CA VAL A 509 29.70 -10.48 0.12
C VAL A 509 29.35 -11.04 1.50
N ALA A 510 28.25 -10.59 2.10
CA ALA A 510 27.81 -11.06 3.41
C ALA A 510 27.41 -12.55 3.44
N CYS A 511 27.02 -13.13 2.31
CA CYS A 511 26.72 -14.56 2.21
C CYS A 511 27.94 -15.39 1.86
N ILE A 512 28.84 -14.88 1.00
CA ILE A 512 30.10 -15.54 0.63
C ILE A 512 31.04 -15.63 1.84
N GLU A 513 31.18 -14.53 2.58
CA GLU A 513 32.03 -14.45 3.77
C GLU A 513 31.34 -14.93 5.05
N ASP A 514 30.12 -15.48 4.94
CA ASP A 514 29.31 -16.01 6.04
C ASP A 514 29.18 -15.06 7.24
N TRP A 515 28.89 -13.79 6.96
CA TRP A 515 28.71 -12.75 7.98
C TRP A 515 27.62 -13.16 8.96
N LYS A 516 27.99 -13.16 10.25
CA LYS A 516 27.09 -13.56 11.33
C LYS A 516 26.11 -12.45 11.64
N MET A 517 24.88 -12.85 11.92
CA MET A 517 23.87 -11.95 12.45
C MET A 517 24.35 -11.35 13.78
N LEU A 518 24.03 -10.09 13.99
CA LEU A 518 24.29 -9.38 15.23
C LEU A 518 23.53 -10.06 16.39
N LYS A 519 24.22 -10.37 17.50
CA LYS A 519 23.62 -10.93 18.71
C LYS A 519 23.45 -9.83 19.77
N GLY A 520 22.34 -9.83 20.50
CA GLY A 520 22.16 -8.89 21.62
C GLY A 520 23.19 -9.16 22.74
N GLY A 521 23.66 -8.09 23.40
CA GLY A 521 24.70 -8.16 24.45
C GLY A 521 26.13 -7.94 23.95
N ASP A 522 26.29 -7.57 22.68
CA ASP A 522 27.54 -7.11 22.07
C ASP A 522 27.46 -5.56 22.00
N GLU A 523 28.45 -4.83 22.52
CA GLU A 523 28.41 -3.35 22.61
C GLU A 523 28.09 -2.71 21.25
N ASN A 524 28.56 -3.33 20.17
CA ASN A 524 28.30 -2.89 18.82
C ASN A 524 26.85 -3.08 18.36
N VAL A 525 26.14 -4.08 18.90
CA VAL A 525 24.72 -4.34 18.61
C VAL A 525 23.82 -3.39 19.36
N ASP A 526 24.19 -3.04 20.59
CA ASP A 526 23.47 -2.02 21.35
C ASP A 526 23.71 -0.63 20.75
N LYS A 527 24.94 -0.31 20.30
CA LYS A 527 25.23 0.90 19.51
C LYS A 527 24.48 0.95 18.17
N ILE A 528 24.37 -0.18 17.44
CA ILE A 528 23.60 -0.25 16.19
C ILE A 528 22.09 -0.06 16.46
N ARG A 529 21.56 -0.65 17.54
CA ARG A 529 20.16 -0.46 17.93
C ARG A 529 19.86 0.97 18.38
N GLU A 530 20.78 1.57 19.13
CA GLU A 530 20.72 2.97 19.55
C GLU A 530 20.82 3.90 18.33
N PHE A 531 21.72 3.61 17.39
CA PHE A 531 21.81 4.32 16.12
C PHE A 531 20.52 4.19 15.28
N GLU A 532 20.01 2.98 15.05
CA GLU A 532 18.78 2.76 14.26
C GLU A 532 17.58 3.44 14.92
N THR A 533 17.57 3.46 16.25
CA THR A 533 16.60 4.20 17.05
C THR A 533 16.71 5.70 16.82
N LEU A 534 17.91 6.26 16.92
CA LEU A 534 18.15 7.69 16.71
C LEU A 534 17.85 8.10 15.26
N LEU A 535 18.14 7.25 14.27
CA LEU A 535 17.87 7.50 12.85
C LEU A 535 16.37 7.53 12.59
N LYS A 536 15.64 6.51 13.05
CA LYS A 536 14.17 6.47 12.98
C LYS A 536 13.52 7.64 13.73
N ASN A 537 14.09 8.03 14.88
CA ASN A 537 13.61 9.17 15.66
C ASN A 537 13.86 10.50 14.94
N GLY A 538 15.03 10.68 14.33
CA GLY A 538 15.37 11.84 13.52
C GLY A 538 14.46 11.95 12.30
N GLU A 539 14.25 10.87 11.56
CA GLU A 539 13.31 10.80 10.43
C GLU A 539 11.87 11.13 10.88
N ARG A 540 11.42 10.59 12.01
CA ARG A 540 10.11 10.90 12.60
C ARG A 540 9.97 12.37 12.96
N LEU A 541 10.98 12.95 13.59
CA LEU A 541 10.98 14.36 14.02
C LEU A 541 11.03 15.31 12.81
N LEU A 542 11.78 14.95 11.78
CA LEU A 542 11.84 15.67 10.51
C LEU A 542 10.50 15.64 9.79
N ASN A 543 9.90 14.45 9.65
CA ASN A 543 8.56 14.29 9.09
C ASN A 543 7.55 15.12 9.90
N SER A 544 7.66 15.17 11.23
CA SER A 544 6.74 15.96 12.05
C SER A 544 6.90 17.49 12.01
N GLY A 545 7.88 18.03 11.29
CA GLY A 545 8.21 19.46 11.31
C GLY A 545 8.96 19.93 12.57
N ASN A 546 9.38 19.02 13.45
CA ASN A 546 10.14 19.30 14.67
C ASN A 546 11.66 19.24 14.40
N VAL A 547 12.10 20.14 13.53
CA VAL A 547 13.43 20.19 12.90
C VAL A 547 14.56 20.26 13.95
N ARG A 548 14.38 21.05 15.01
CA ARG A 548 15.41 21.25 16.05
C ARG A 548 15.70 20.00 16.88
N GLN A 549 14.71 19.14 17.08
CA GLN A 549 14.90 17.89 17.81
C GLN A 549 15.39 16.77 16.89
N ALA A 550 14.95 16.77 15.63
CA ALA A 550 15.53 15.88 14.61
C ALA A 550 17.05 16.09 14.53
N TRP A 551 17.48 17.36 14.50
CA TRP A 551 18.89 17.75 14.52
C TRP A 551 19.66 17.16 15.71
N ARG A 552 19.09 17.15 16.91
CA ARG A 552 19.76 16.58 18.11
C ARG A 552 19.98 15.08 18.00
N CYS A 553 18.99 14.33 17.51
CA CYS A 553 19.17 12.90 17.27
C CYS A 553 20.29 12.64 16.25
N PHE A 554 20.38 13.46 15.21
CA PHE A 554 21.46 13.36 14.22
C PHE A 554 22.83 13.77 14.77
N MET A 555 22.91 14.72 15.71
CA MET A 555 24.16 15.08 16.40
C MET A 555 24.67 14.02 17.37
N GLU A 556 23.76 13.33 18.08
CA GLU A 556 24.12 12.21 18.96
C GLU A 556 24.65 11.01 18.14
N ILE A 557 24.01 10.75 17.00
CA ILE A 557 24.51 9.81 16.00
C ILE A 557 25.95 10.16 15.55
N GLU A 558 26.22 11.43 15.23
CA GLU A 558 27.56 11.89 14.83
C GLU A 558 28.60 11.64 15.94
N GLY A 559 28.22 11.84 17.20
CA GLY A 559 29.08 11.56 18.36
C GLY A 559 29.43 10.07 18.49
N MET A 560 28.49 9.17 18.18
CA MET A 560 28.72 7.72 18.21
C MET A 560 29.61 7.22 17.06
N ILE A 561 29.59 7.92 15.93
CA ILE A 561 30.27 7.56 14.67
C ILE A 561 31.77 7.85 14.67
N ARG A 562 32.24 8.85 15.43
CA ARG A 562 33.66 9.25 15.49
C ARG A 562 34.58 8.24 16.19
N GLY A 563 34.06 7.09 16.64
CA GLY A 563 34.85 5.95 17.14
C GLY A 563 35.27 4.99 16.01
N GLU A 564 36.54 4.58 15.98
CA GLU A 564 37.21 3.85 14.88
C GLU A 564 36.79 2.36 14.68
N ASP A 565 35.50 2.00 14.60
CA ASP A 565 35.09 0.62 14.28
C ASP A 565 34.57 0.48 12.83
N ARG A 566 35.36 -0.19 11.98
CA ARG A 566 35.04 -0.46 10.56
C ARG A 566 33.79 -1.32 10.35
N ARG A 567 33.25 -1.98 11.39
CA ARG A 567 31.98 -2.73 11.30
C ARG A 567 30.73 -1.84 11.42
N LEU A 568 30.90 -0.56 11.74
CA LEU A 568 29.84 0.45 11.81
C LEU A 568 29.72 1.30 10.54
N GLU A 569 30.40 0.96 9.44
CA GLU A 569 30.33 1.75 8.19
C GLU A 569 28.89 1.94 7.65
N TRP A 570 27.98 0.99 7.90
CA TRP A 570 26.56 1.13 7.51
C TRP A 570 25.82 2.18 8.37
N VAL A 571 26.22 2.32 9.64
CA VAL A 571 25.76 3.32 10.61
C VAL A 571 26.33 4.71 10.25
N GLN A 572 27.59 4.79 9.84
CA GLN A 572 28.21 6.05 9.38
C GLN A 572 27.55 6.64 8.11
N ARG A 573 26.76 5.86 7.36
CA ARG A 573 26.24 6.26 6.03
C ARG A 573 24.75 6.62 6.00
N GLY A 574 23.96 6.16 6.99
CA GLY A 574 22.62 6.73 7.26
C GLY A 574 22.68 8.22 7.63
N GLU A 575 23.86 8.68 8.07
CA GLU A 575 24.22 10.06 8.39
C GLU A 575 24.11 11.03 7.19
N GLU A 576 24.43 10.59 5.97
CA GLU A 576 24.48 11.46 4.80
C GLU A 576 23.07 11.77 4.24
N PHE A 577 22.12 10.86 4.46
CA PHE A 577 20.69 11.03 4.17
C PHE A 577 20.07 12.14 5.04
N GLY A 578 20.33 12.10 6.34
CA GLY A 578 19.91 13.16 7.27
C GLY A 578 20.58 14.50 6.96
N ARG A 579 21.89 14.53 6.69
CA ARG A 579 22.64 15.76 6.40
C ARG A 579 22.22 16.46 5.10
N ARG A 580 22.02 15.74 3.99
CA ARG A 580 21.67 16.37 2.70
C ARG A 580 20.25 16.89 2.64
N ALA A 581 19.30 16.22 3.28
CA ALA A 581 17.96 16.76 3.47
C ALA A 581 18.01 18.14 4.17
N PHE A 582 18.91 18.32 5.16
CA PHE A 582 19.09 19.59 5.88
C PHE A 582 19.83 20.69 5.11
N VAL A 583 20.87 20.37 4.35
CA VAL A 583 21.62 21.37 3.55
C VAL A 583 20.77 21.91 2.38
N GLU A 584 19.92 21.07 1.78
CA GLU A 584 18.98 21.50 0.75
C GLU A 584 17.78 22.31 1.32
N MET A 585 17.48 22.21 2.62
CA MET A 585 16.45 22.99 3.34
C MET A 585 16.86 24.45 3.67
N GLY A 586 18.00 24.94 3.17
CA GLY A 586 18.36 26.37 3.23
C GLY A 586 18.66 26.94 4.62
N MET A 587 18.84 26.12 5.65
CA MET A 587 19.32 26.57 6.97
C MET A 587 20.84 26.44 7.04
N ARG A 588 21.53 27.59 7.01
CA ARG A 588 22.95 27.70 7.41
C ARG A 588 23.11 27.52 8.92
#